data_AF-A0A135Z8Y4-F1
#
_entry.id   AF-A0A135Z8Y4-F1
#
_cell.length_a   1.000
_cell.length_b   1.000
_cell.length_c   1.000
_cell.angle_alpha   90.00
_cell.angle_beta   90.00
_cell.angle_gamma   90.00
#
_symmetry.space_group_name_H-M   'P 1'
#
loop_
_entity.id
_entity.type
_entity.pdbx_description
1 polymer ?
#
loop_
_entity_poly.entity_id
_entity_poly.type
_entity_poly.pdbx_seq_one_letter_code
_entity_poly.pdbx_strand_id
1 'polypeptide(L)'
;MKILRRSLCIISITLFSFALSILIPSVQASKTVLDDLIIFLYLIGIVILGILLLSNKFDYLSLSLSIILLLATIIAWIRFPMISIIYTFFIAYLIMCLLTIFIAKRIKK
;
A
#
# COMPACT_ATOMS: atom_id res chain seq x y z
N MET A 1 4.72 -18.95 6.20
CA MET A 1 3.93 -18.08 5.29
C MET A 1 2.68 -17.47 5.93
N LYS A 2 1.80 -18.25 6.60
CA LYS A 2 0.54 -17.70 7.17
C LYS A 2 0.78 -16.56 8.18
N ILE A 3 1.77 -16.69 9.06
CA ILE A 3 2.12 -15.67 10.07
C ILE A 3 2.60 -14.38 9.40
N LEU A 4 3.55 -14.48 8.46
CA LEU A 4 4.07 -13.33 7.70
C LEU A 4 2.96 -12.55 6.97
N ARG A 5 2.02 -13.25 6.33
CA ARG A 5 0.87 -12.61 5.65
C ARG A 5 -0.06 -11.87 6.62
N ARG A 6 -0.30 -12.42 7.81
CA ARG A 6 -1.06 -11.74 8.87
C ARG A 6 -0.32 -10.49 9.36
N SER A 7 0.98 -10.56 9.56
CA SER A 7 1.80 -9.40 9.93
C SER A 7 1.74 -8.30 8.87
N LEU A 8 1.86 -8.66 7.58
CA LEU A 8 1.71 -7.69 6.48
C LEU A 8 0.31 -7.07 6.41
N CYS A 9 -0.73 -7.84 6.71
CA CYS A 9 -2.08 -7.28 6.81
C CYS A 9 -2.17 -6.26 7.97
N ILE A 10 -1.62 -6.55 9.14
CA ILE A 10 -1.62 -5.62 10.28
C ILE A 10 -0.84 -4.35 9.92
N ILE A 11 0.34 -4.48 9.31
CA ILE A 11 1.14 -3.34 8.85
C ILE A 11 0.36 -2.46 7.87
N SER A 12 -0.43 -3.05 6.97
CA SER A 12 -1.27 -2.29 6.03
C SER A 12 -2.28 -1.39 6.75
N ILE A 13 -2.90 -1.90 7.83
CA ILE A 13 -3.89 -1.15 8.63
C ILE A 13 -3.20 -0.04 9.41
N THR A 14 -2.01 -0.29 9.95
CA THR A 14 -1.21 0.73 10.64
C THR A 14 -0.79 1.84 9.69
N LEU A 15 -0.32 1.49 8.48
CA LEU A 15 0.07 2.47 7.46
C LEU A 15 -1.12 3.29 6.96
N PHE A 16 -2.27 2.64 6.76
CA PHE A 16 -3.51 3.33 6.41
C PHE A 16 -3.89 4.36 7.47
N SER A 17 -3.91 3.96 8.74
CA SER A 17 -4.29 4.82 9.87
C SER A 17 -3.32 5.99 10.03
N PHE A 18 -2.02 5.72 9.90
CA PHE A 18 -0.98 6.75 9.94
C PHE A 18 -1.14 7.77 8.81
N ALA A 19 -1.31 7.31 7.58
CA ALA A 19 -1.50 8.21 6.44
C ALA A 19 -2.80 9.01 6.53
N LEU A 20 -3.89 8.41 7.01
CA LEU A 20 -5.16 9.11 7.24
C LEU A 20 -4.99 10.25 8.26
N SER A 21 -4.25 10.02 9.34
CA SER A 21 -4.00 11.02 10.39
C SER A 21 -3.25 12.26 9.88
N ILE A 22 -2.43 12.09 8.84
CA ILE A 22 -1.66 13.18 8.22
C ILE A 22 -2.47 13.85 7.10
N LEU A 23 -3.32 13.09 6.42
CA LEU A 23 -4.15 13.57 5.32
C LEU A 23 -5.30 14.48 5.79
N ILE A 24 -5.95 14.16 6.91
CA ILE A 24 -7.09 14.94 7.44
C ILE A 24 -6.75 16.44 7.62
N PRO A 25 -5.64 16.83 8.29
CA PRO A 25 -5.29 18.24 8.43
C PRO A 25 -4.81 18.88 7.11
N SER A 26 -4.26 18.11 6.16
CA SER A 26 -3.84 18.66 4.86
C SER A 26 -5.00 18.95 3.92
N VAL A 27 -6.05 18.12 3.93
CA VAL A 27 -7.26 18.30 3.11
C VAL A 27 -8.02 19.56 3.52
N GLN A 28 -8.09 19.88 4.82
CA GLN A 28 -8.73 21.10 5.32
C GLN A 28 -8.01 22.39 4.86
N ALA A 29 -6.72 22.32 4.54
CA ALA A 29 -5.92 23.45 4.08
C ALA A 29 -5.87 23.57 2.54
N SER A 30 -6.30 22.53 1.82
CA SER A 30 -6.16 22.36 0.37
C SER A 30 -7.44 22.77 -0.37
N LYS A 31 -7.33 23.49 -1.50
CA LYS A 31 -8.46 23.79 -2.40
C LYS A 31 -8.65 22.72 -3.50
N THR A 32 -7.80 21.69 -3.54
CA THR A 32 -7.67 20.74 -4.66
C THR A 32 -8.26 19.38 -4.32
N VAL A 33 -9.59 19.29 -4.42
CA VAL A 33 -10.40 18.09 -4.09
C VAL A 33 -9.98 16.82 -4.86
N LEU A 34 -9.44 16.96 -6.08
CA LEU A 34 -9.12 15.82 -6.94
C LEU A 34 -7.88 15.05 -6.47
N ASP A 35 -6.84 15.75 -6.02
CA ASP A 35 -5.60 15.11 -5.54
C ASP A 35 -5.87 14.36 -4.21
N ASP A 36 -6.72 14.93 -3.35
CA ASP A 36 -7.16 14.32 -2.10
C ASP A 36 -7.97 13.02 -2.32
N LEU A 37 -8.83 13.00 -3.34
CA LEU A 37 -9.58 11.80 -3.74
C LEU A 37 -8.66 10.67 -4.23
N ILE A 38 -7.62 11.01 -5.01
CA ILE A 38 -6.65 10.04 -5.53
C ILE A 38 -5.88 9.40 -4.37
N ILE A 39 -5.43 10.19 -3.40
CA ILE A 39 -4.73 9.67 -2.22
C ILE A 39 -5.66 8.78 -1.38
N PHE A 40 -6.92 9.16 -1.23
CA PHE A 40 -7.90 8.34 -0.52
C PHE A 40 -8.13 6.97 -1.22
N LEU A 41 -8.26 6.96 -2.55
CA LEU A 41 -8.35 5.72 -3.33
C LEU A 41 -7.10 4.85 -3.17
N TYR A 42 -5.92 5.46 -3.18
CA TYR A 42 -4.65 4.76 -2.96
C TYR A 42 -4.61 4.08 -1.60
N LEU A 43 -5.04 4.78 -0.54
CA LEU A 43 -5.10 4.24 0.82
C LEU A 43 -6.07 3.06 0.93
N ILE A 44 -7.23 3.13 0.30
CA ILE A 44 -8.16 2.00 0.21
C ILE A 44 -7.48 0.80 -0.48
N GLY A 45 -6.75 1.04 -1.56
CA GLY A 45 -6.00 0.00 -2.27
C GLY A 45 -5.00 -0.75 -1.39
N ILE A 46 -4.32 -0.05 -0.47
CA ILE A 46 -3.39 -0.67 0.49
C ILE A 46 -4.12 -1.59 1.48
N VAL A 47 -5.30 -1.19 1.98
CA VAL A 47 -6.11 -2.02 2.87
C VAL A 47 -6.64 -3.25 2.15
N ILE A 48 -7.16 -3.08 0.93
CA ILE A 48 -7.62 -4.19 0.08
C ILE A 48 -6.47 -5.18 -0.15
N LEU A 49 -5.27 -4.69 -0.45
CA LEU A 49 -4.09 -5.55 -0.61
C LEU A 49 -3.80 -6.34 0.68
N GLY A 50 -3.83 -5.69 1.84
CA GLY A 50 -3.65 -6.34 3.13
C GLY A 50 -4.63 -7.51 3.35
N ILE A 51 -5.91 -7.30 3.03
CA ILE A 51 -6.95 -8.33 3.13
C ILE A 51 -6.71 -9.46 2.11
N LEU A 52 -6.39 -9.13 0.86
CA LEU A 52 -6.13 -10.12 -0.18
C LEU A 52 -4.94 -11.03 0.19
N LEU A 53 -3.91 -10.49 0.83
CA LEU A 53 -2.75 -11.26 1.29
C LEU A 53 -3.11 -12.36 2.30
N LEU A 54 -4.22 -12.24 3.04
CA LEU A 54 -4.70 -13.30 3.95
C LEU A 54 -5.15 -14.56 3.20
N SER A 55 -5.54 -14.43 1.93
CA SER A 55 -6.03 -15.53 1.12
C SER A 55 -5.02 -15.93 0.04
N ASN A 56 -4.45 -17.12 0.21
CA ASN A 56 -3.53 -17.76 -0.75
C ASN A 56 -4.14 -18.01 -2.15
N LYS A 57 -5.46 -17.86 -2.33
CA LYS A 57 -6.13 -18.05 -3.63
C LYS A 57 -5.95 -16.84 -4.55
N PHE A 58 -5.72 -15.66 -3.98
CA PHE A 58 -5.63 -14.40 -4.72
C PHE A 58 -4.19 -13.90 -4.88
N ASP A 59 -3.21 -14.81 -4.87
CA ASP A 59 -1.79 -14.45 -4.98
C ASP A 59 -1.48 -13.67 -6.27
N TYR A 60 -2.12 -14.02 -7.40
CA TYR A 60 -1.97 -13.28 -8.67
C TYR A 60 -2.57 -11.88 -8.61
N LEU A 61 -3.78 -11.75 -8.06
CA LEU A 61 -4.44 -10.45 -7.92
C LEU A 61 -3.66 -9.54 -6.96
N SER A 62 -3.19 -10.10 -5.83
CA SER A 62 -2.34 -9.41 -4.86
C SER A 62 -1.04 -8.93 -5.50
N LEU A 63 -0.45 -9.72 -6.40
CA LEU A 63 0.77 -9.35 -7.10
C LEU A 63 0.54 -8.17 -8.04
N SER A 64 -0.48 -8.26 -8.91
CA SER A 64 -0.84 -7.17 -9.82
C SER A 64 -1.17 -5.88 -9.07
N LEU A 65 -1.95 -5.99 -7.99
CA LEU A 65 -2.31 -4.83 -7.16
C LEU A 65 -1.09 -4.23 -6.46
N SER A 66 -0.17 -5.05 -5.95
CA SER A 66 1.09 -4.57 -5.35
C SER A 66 1.95 -3.80 -6.35
N ILE A 67 2.02 -4.27 -7.61
CA ILE A 67 2.77 -3.59 -8.69
C ILE A 67 2.13 -2.24 -9.03
N ILE A 68 0.81 -2.21 -9.21
CA ILE A 68 0.06 -0.98 -9.52
C ILE A 68 0.23 0.05 -8.40
N LEU A 69 0.08 -0.37 -7.14
CA LEU A 69 0.26 0.51 -5.99
C LEU A 69 1.70 1.01 -5.89
N LEU A 70 2.70 0.17 -6.19
CA LEU A 70 4.11 0.58 -6.17
C LEU A 70 4.41 1.66 -7.22
N LEU A 71 3.93 1.45 -8.45
CA LEU A 71 4.02 2.45 -9.53
C LEU A 71 3.36 3.77 -9.13
N ALA A 72 2.14 3.71 -8.59
CA ALA A 72 1.44 4.89 -8.11
C ALA A 72 2.21 5.62 -7.00
N THR A 73 2.82 4.86 -6.08
CA THR A 73 3.63 5.41 -4.98
C THR A 73 4.86 6.15 -5.51
N ILE A 74 5.57 5.56 -6.48
CA ILE A 74 6.77 6.18 -7.08
C ILE A 74 6.39 7.47 -7.82
N ILE A 75 5.31 7.46 -8.59
CA ILE A 75 4.82 8.65 -9.30
C ILE A 75 4.45 9.75 -8.32
N ALA A 76 3.69 9.41 -7.27
CA ALA A 76 3.30 10.36 -6.22
C ALA A 76 4.51 10.91 -5.46
N TRP A 77 5.52 10.07 -5.22
CA TRP A 77 6.76 10.45 -4.56
C TRP A 77 7.56 11.50 -5.35
N ILE A 78 7.65 11.33 -6.67
CA ILE A 78 8.31 12.29 -7.58
C ILE A 78 7.53 13.61 -7.62
N ARG A 79 6.19 13.55 -7.67
CA ARG A 79 5.34 14.76 -7.77
C ARG A 79 5.27 15.55 -6.47
N PHE A 80 5.32 14.89 -5.32
CA PHE A 80 5.13 15.51 -3.99
C PHE A 80 6.27 15.15 -3.01
N PRO A 81 7.50 15.67 -3.23
CA PRO A 81 8.66 15.33 -2.42
C PRO A 81 8.58 15.80 -0.96
N MET A 82 7.75 16.81 -0.67
CA MET A 82 7.48 17.31 0.70
C MET A 82 6.92 16.20 1.63
N ILE A 83 6.22 15.22 1.08
CA ILE A 83 5.58 14.12 1.83
C ILE A 83 6.38 12.81 1.64
N SER A 84 7.62 12.91 1.12
CA SER A 84 8.48 11.79 0.73
C SER A 84 8.67 10.73 1.82
N ILE A 85 8.82 11.15 3.07
CA ILE A 85 9.05 10.26 4.21
C ILE A 85 7.91 9.23 4.34
N ILE A 86 6.67 9.64 4.11
CA ILE A 86 5.51 8.75 4.22
C ILE A 86 5.56 7.69 3.11
N TYR A 87 5.84 8.11 1.87
CA TYR A 87 5.90 7.22 0.72
C TYR A 87 7.00 6.16 0.85
N THR A 88 8.11 6.47 1.52
CA THR A 88 9.18 5.49 1.80
C THR A 88 8.67 4.27 2.57
N PHE A 89 7.81 4.45 3.58
CA PHE A 89 7.23 3.35 4.34
C PHE A 89 6.29 2.49 3.49
N PHE A 90 5.50 3.12 2.60
CA PHE A 90 4.65 2.41 1.65
C PHE A 90 5.45 1.60 0.63
N ILE A 91 6.54 2.16 0.09
CA ILE A 91 7.44 1.45 -0.84
C ILE A 91 8.04 0.22 -0.16
N ALA A 92 8.58 0.37 1.05
CA ALA A 92 9.15 -0.75 1.80
C ALA A 92 8.11 -1.86 2.05
N TYR A 93 6.90 -1.47 2.44
CA TYR A 93 5.79 -2.40 2.62
C TYR A 93 5.44 -3.16 1.33
N LEU A 94 5.31 -2.47 0.20
CA LEU A 94 4.95 -3.07 -1.09
C LEU A 94 6.03 -4.02 -1.60
N ILE A 95 7.31 -3.68 -1.42
CA ILE A 95 8.45 -4.57 -1.73
C ILE A 95 8.36 -5.85 -0.90
N MET A 96 8.10 -5.75 0.41
CA MET A 96 7.94 -6.91 1.28
C MET A 96 6.74 -7.78 0.89
N CYS A 97 5.64 -7.17 0.44
CA CYS A 97 4.48 -7.90 -0.10
C CYS A 97 4.84 -8.67 -1.36
N LEU A 98 5.52 -8.04 -2.32
CA LEU A 98 5.98 -8.67 -3.56
C LEU A 98 6.91 -9.84 -3.29
N LEU A 99 7.91 -9.66 -2.42
CA LEU A 99 8.82 -10.73 -2.00
C LEU A 99 8.06 -11.91 -1.38
N THR A 100 7.11 -11.61 -0.49
CA THR A 100 6.31 -12.64 0.19
C THR A 100 5.48 -13.45 -0.81
N ILE A 101 4.85 -12.79 -1.78
CA ILE A 101 4.07 -13.46 -2.84
C ILE A 101 5.00 -14.28 -3.74
N PHE A 102 6.16 -13.73 -4.12
CA PHE A 102 7.13 -14.42 -4.97
C PHE A 102 7.66 -15.71 -4.33
N ILE A 103 8.06 -15.64 -3.06
CA ILE A 103 8.51 -16.81 -2.30
C ILE A 103 7.36 -17.83 -2.16
N ALA A 104 6.13 -17.37 -1.85
CA ALA A 104 4.97 -18.26 -1.76
C ALA A 104 4.67 -18.99 -3.08
N LYS A 105 4.92 -18.33 -4.22
CA LYS A 105 4.79 -18.95 -5.55
C LYS A 105 5.87 -19.99 -5.83
N ARG A 106 7.12 -19.76 -5.36
CA ARG A 106 8.24 -20.69 -5.53
C ARG A 106 8.09 -21.95 -4.66
N ILE A 107 7.47 -21.86 -3.49
CA ILE A 107 7.27 -23.01 -2.58
C ILE A 107 6.13 -23.93 -3.03
N LYS A 108 5.11 -23.40 -3.73
CA LYS A 108 3.96 -24.18 -4.23
C LYS A 108 4.24 -24.91 -5.55
N LYS A 109 5.41 -24.70 -6.16
CA LYS A 109 5.81 -25.25 -7.46
C LYS A 109 6.86 -26.32 -7.24
#